data_AF-B3MDI7-F1
#
_entry.id   AF-B3MDI7-F1
#
_cell.length_a   1.000
_cell.length_b   1.000
_cell.length_c   1.000
_cell.angle_alpha   90.00
_cell.angle_beta   90.00
_cell.angle_gamma   90.00
#
_symmetry.space_group_name_H-M   'P 1'
#
loop_
_entity.id
_entity.type
_entity.pdbx_description
1 polymer ?
#
loop_
_entity_poly.entity_id
_entity_poly.type
_entity_poly.pdbx_seq_one_letter_code
_entity_poly.pdbx_strand_id
1 'polypeptide(L)'
;MKLLKISLLLSLLALAFVPQSSAASWEKFLSCSRQGAQAAASLIRESIPALRSLLICIDYAPPTSPRRSYLRSLKISYEMLRRGAFEKPNCIIEPLRGAANILKPFVKQIEILKCLDE
;
A
#
# COMPACT_ATOMS: atom_id res chain seq x y z
N MET A 1 16.53 25.52 44.95
CA MET A 1 17.34 25.48 43.69
C MET A 1 18.08 24.17 43.44
N LYS A 2 18.44 23.34 44.44
CA LYS A 2 19.13 22.05 44.21
C LYS A 2 18.22 20.97 43.58
N LEU A 3 16.94 20.94 43.94
CA LEU A 3 15.95 19.96 43.46
C LEU A 3 15.70 20.05 41.94
N LEU A 4 15.65 21.25 41.37
CA LEU A 4 15.51 21.45 39.92
C LEU A 4 16.72 20.94 39.12
N LYS A 5 17.93 21.07 39.68
CA LYS A 5 19.14 20.53 39.06
C LYS A 5 19.14 19.00 39.09
N ILE A 6 18.69 18.42 40.19
CA ILE A 6 18.59 16.96 40.35
C ILE A 6 17.51 16.39 39.43
N SER A 7 16.35 17.02 39.29
CA SER A 7 15.30 16.56 38.39
C SER A 7 15.70 16.67 36.91
N LEU A 8 16.44 17.71 36.55
CA LEU A 8 16.95 17.90 35.18
C LEU A 8 18.07 16.90 34.84
N LEU A 9 18.94 16.60 35.81
CA LEU A 9 19.94 15.55 35.66
C LEU A 9 19.28 14.16 35.55
N LEU A 10 18.25 13.88 36.34
CA LEU A 10 17.50 12.62 36.25
C LEU A 10 16.75 12.49 34.92
N SER A 11 16.17 13.58 34.40
CA SER A 11 15.47 13.52 33.10
C SER A 11 16.46 13.29 31.95
N LEU A 12 17.62 13.95 31.96
CA LEU A 12 18.67 13.69 30.97
C LEU A 12 19.22 12.26 31.06
N LEU A 13 19.39 11.72 32.27
CA LEU A 13 19.81 10.33 32.46
C LEU A 13 18.78 9.35 31.92
N ALA A 14 17.48 9.64 32.08
CA ALA A 14 16.40 8.82 31.54
C ALA A 14 16.39 8.80 30.00
N LEU A 15 16.71 9.94 29.34
CA LEU A 15 16.87 9.96 27.88
C LEU A 15 18.11 9.20 27.40
N ALA A 16 19.19 9.20 28.17
CA ALA A 16 20.42 8.47 27.84
C ALA A 16 20.28 6.94 28.05
N PHE A 17 19.35 6.51 28.90
CA PHE A 17 19.06 5.10 29.20
C PHE A 17 17.93 4.51 28.35
N VAL A 18 17.33 5.26 27.42
CA VAL A 18 16.42 4.67 26.43
C VAL A 18 17.22 3.59 25.69
N PRO A 19 16.77 2.32 25.72
CA PRO A 19 17.54 1.23 25.15
C PRO A 19 17.71 1.50 23.65
N GLN A 20 18.96 1.72 23.25
CA GLN A 20 19.35 1.98 21.85
C GLN A 20 18.98 0.81 20.92
N SER A 21 18.70 -0.38 21.49
CA SER A 21 18.10 -1.51 20.79
C SER A 21 16.71 -1.22 20.23
N SER A 22 15.94 -0.32 20.85
CA SER A 22 14.64 0.13 20.32
C SER A 22 14.80 1.07 19.13
N ALA A 23 15.85 1.90 19.09
CA ALA A 23 16.08 2.81 17.97
C ALA A 23 16.37 2.06 16.66
N ALA A 24 17.14 0.98 16.73
CA ALA A 24 17.45 0.13 15.58
C ALA A 24 16.21 -0.59 15.03
N SER A 25 15.29 -1.05 15.90
CA SER A 25 14.03 -1.67 15.46
C SER A 25 13.06 -0.65 14.87
N TRP A 26 13.02 0.57 15.40
CA TRP A 26 12.25 1.69 14.84
C TRP A 26 12.74 2.10 13.45
N GLU A 27 14.04 2.14 13.21
CA GLU A 27 14.61 2.48 11.91
C GLU A 27 14.29 1.40 10.85
N LYS A 28 14.39 0.12 11.22
CA LYS A 28 13.97 -1.00 10.37
C LYS A 28 12.48 -0.89 10.05
N PHE A 29 11.63 -0.67 11.05
CA PHE A 29 10.18 -0.52 10.88
C PHE A 29 9.81 0.65 9.95
N LEU A 30 10.44 1.82 10.13
CA LEU A 30 10.22 3.00 9.30
C LEU A 30 10.67 2.75 7.85
N SER A 31 11.81 2.10 7.67
CA SER A 31 12.33 1.76 6.34
C SER A 31 11.41 0.80 5.59
N CYS A 32 10.93 -0.24 6.26
CA CYS A 32 9.97 -1.20 5.70
C CYS A 32 8.62 -0.54 5.38
N SER A 33 8.09 0.27 6.30
CA SER A 33 6.84 1.01 6.08
C SER A 33 6.96 1.98 4.91
N ARG A 34 8.11 2.63 4.75
CA ARG A 34 8.38 3.54 3.62
C ARG A 34 8.34 2.80 2.28
N GLN A 35 8.91 1.60 2.20
CA GLN A 35 8.85 0.78 0.98
C GLN A 35 7.41 0.37 0.66
N GLY A 36 6.63 -0.05 1.66
CA GLY A 36 5.22 -0.37 1.49
C GLY A 36 4.39 0.83 1.01
N ALA A 37 4.61 2.00 1.60
CA ALA A 37 3.94 3.23 1.20
C ALA A 37 4.30 3.64 -0.24
N GLN A 38 5.57 3.51 -0.63
CA GLN A 38 6.01 3.80 -2.00
C GLN A 38 5.44 2.81 -3.01
N ALA A 39 5.35 1.52 -2.66
CA ALA A 39 4.72 0.51 -3.48
C ALA A 39 3.23 0.82 -3.71
N ALA A 40 2.49 1.13 -2.64
CA ALA A 40 1.08 1.51 -2.71
C ALA A 40 0.87 2.78 -3.54
N ALA A 41 1.70 3.81 -3.33
CA ALA A 41 1.63 5.06 -4.11
C ALA A 41 1.88 4.81 -5.61
N SER A 42 2.83 3.93 -5.94
CA SER A 42 3.15 3.57 -7.32
C SER A 42 1.99 2.81 -7.99
N LEU A 43 1.36 1.88 -7.28
CA LEU A 43 0.17 1.19 -7.76
C LEU A 43 -1.01 2.15 -7.97
N ILE A 44 -1.25 3.07 -7.05
CA ILE A 44 -2.35 4.04 -7.16
C ILE A 44 -2.17 4.91 -8.41
N ARG A 45 -0.94 5.37 -8.70
CA ARG A 45 -0.65 6.17 -9.89
C ARG A 45 -1.00 5.42 -11.18
N GLU A 46 -0.65 4.15 -11.25
CA GLU A 46 -0.89 3.31 -12.43
C GLU A 46 -2.30 2.69 -12.46
N SER A 47 -3.05 2.77 -11.36
CA SER A 47 -4.39 2.18 -11.26
C SER A 47 -5.42 2.84 -12.17
N ILE A 48 -5.35 4.15 -12.36
CA ILE A 48 -6.30 4.91 -13.21
C ILE A 48 -6.16 4.53 -14.69
N PRO A 49 -4.97 4.59 -15.32
CA PRO A 49 -4.81 4.17 -16.70
C PRO A 49 -5.10 2.67 -16.88
N ALA A 50 -4.69 1.83 -15.93
CA ALA A 50 -4.99 0.39 -15.96
C ALA A 50 -6.50 0.12 -15.92
N LEU A 51 -7.25 0.83 -15.07
CA LEU A 51 -8.70 0.69 -14.98
C LEU A 51 -9.39 1.15 -16.28
N ARG A 52 -8.93 2.24 -16.88
CA ARG A 52 -9.45 2.70 -18.18
C ARG A 52 -9.21 1.65 -19.27
N SER A 53 -7.99 1.12 -19.36
CA SER A 53 -7.65 0.05 -20.31
C SER A 53 -8.51 -1.20 -20.09
N LEU A 54 -8.70 -1.59 -18.83
CA LEU A 54 -9.52 -2.72 -18.45
C LEU A 54 -10.97 -2.52 -18.89
N LEU A 55 -11.58 -1.37 -18.58
CA LEU A 55 -12.97 -1.04 -18.95
C LEU A 55 -13.20 -1.04 -20.46
N ILE A 56 -12.25 -0.51 -21.23
CA ILE A 56 -12.27 -0.57 -22.69
C ILE A 56 -12.18 -2.02 -23.16
N CYS A 57 -11.25 -2.80 -22.61
CA CYS A 57 -11.05 -4.20 -23.02
C CYS A 57 -12.29 -5.07 -22.76
N ILE A 58 -12.97 -4.89 -21.62
CA ILE A 58 -14.19 -5.65 -21.26
C ILE A 58 -15.47 -5.10 -21.91
N ASP A 59 -15.37 -4.09 -22.78
CA ASP A 59 -16.50 -3.38 -23.40
C ASP A 59 -17.59 -2.99 -22.37
N TYR A 60 -17.16 -2.47 -21.22
CA TYR A 60 -18.06 -2.08 -20.14
C TYR A 60 -18.15 -0.56 -20.02
N ALA A 61 -19.34 -0.02 -20.31
CA ALA A 61 -19.66 1.38 -20.06
C ALA A 61 -20.41 1.50 -18.71
N PRO A 62 -19.79 2.07 -17.66
CA PRO A 62 -20.47 2.28 -16.40
C PRO A 62 -21.63 3.27 -16.56
N PRO A 63 -22.73 3.13 -15.79
CA PRO A 63 -23.87 4.04 -15.88
C PRO A 63 -23.49 5.46 -15.43
N THR A 64 -23.90 6.47 -16.22
CA THR A 64 -23.57 7.89 -16.03
C THR A 64 -24.15 8.53 -14.76
N SER A 65 -25.17 7.91 -14.17
CA SER A 65 -25.74 8.35 -12.89
C SER A 65 -25.50 7.30 -11.80
N PRO A 66 -24.46 7.47 -10.98
CA PRO A 66 -24.34 6.71 -9.75
C PRO A 66 -25.37 7.25 -8.76
N ARG A 67 -26.65 6.88 -8.92
CA ARG A 67 -27.57 6.91 -7.78
C ARG A 67 -26.90 6.10 -6.68
N ARG A 68 -26.64 6.72 -5.52
CA ARG A 68 -25.93 6.15 -4.36
C ARG A 68 -26.72 5.00 -3.72
N SER A 69 -26.90 3.91 -4.45
CA SER A 69 -27.48 2.67 -3.96
C SER A 69 -26.38 1.63 -3.87
N TYR A 70 -26.12 1.16 -2.65
CA TYR A 70 -25.13 0.11 -2.38
C TYR A 70 -25.33 -1.12 -3.28
N LEU A 71 -26.57 -1.58 -3.43
CA LEU A 71 -26.92 -2.72 -4.28
C LEU A 71 -26.58 -2.49 -5.75
N ARG A 72 -26.73 -1.25 -6.23
CA ARG A 72 -26.38 -0.91 -7.62
C ARG A 72 -24.87 -0.91 -7.84
N SER A 73 -24.10 -0.38 -6.88
CA SER A 73 -22.64 -0.45 -6.93
C SER A 73 -22.16 -1.90 -6.90
N LEU A 74 -22.76 -2.75 -6.06
CA LEU A 74 -22.43 -4.16 -5.99
C LEU A 74 -22.73 -4.89 -7.32
N LYS A 75 -23.88 -4.59 -7.94
CA LYS A 75 -24.23 -5.12 -9.26
C LYS A 75 -23.25 -4.68 -10.34
N ILE A 76 -22.84 -3.40 -10.35
CA ILE A 76 -21.85 -2.86 -11.30
C ILE A 76 -20.51 -3.60 -11.14
N SER A 77 -20.02 -3.74 -9.92
CA SER A 77 -18.78 -4.47 -9.63
C SER A 77 -18.89 -5.94 -10.05
N TYR A 78 -20.02 -6.59 -9.78
CA TYR A 78 -20.25 -7.98 -10.20
C TYR A 78 -20.27 -8.13 -11.73
N GLU A 79 -20.95 -7.26 -12.47
CA GLU A 79 -20.99 -7.31 -13.94
C GLU A 79 -19.60 -7.08 -14.53
N MET A 80 -18.86 -6.12 -13.99
CA MET A 80 -17.46 -5.87 -14.37
C MET A 80 -16.59 -7.11 -14.13
N LEU A 81 -16.69 -7.72 -12.95
CA LEU A 81 -15.90 -8.91 -12.60
C LEU A 81 -16.32 -10.12 -13.45
N ARG A 82 -17.62 -10.30 -13.69
CA ARG A 82 -18.15 -11.40 -14.49
C ARG A 82 -17.63 -11.34 -15.92
N ARG A 83 -17.72 -10.16 -16.57
CA ARG A 83 -17.20 -9.95 -17.93
C ARG A 83 -15.68 -10.08 -17.98
N GLY A 84 -14.99 -9.48 -17.02
CA GLY A 84 -13.53 -9.54 -16.96
C GLY A 84 -13.00 -10.96 -16.73
N ALA A 85 -13.58 -11.72 -15.80
CA ALA A 85 -13.04 -13.02 -15.39
C ALA A 85 -13.52 -14.19 -16.27
N PHE A 86 -14.79 -14.18 -16.70
CA PHE A 86 -15.36 -15.31 -17.43
C PHE A 86 -15.44 -15.10 -18.95
N GLU A 87 -15.70 -13.87 -19.41
CA GLU A 87 -15.87 -13.60 -20.85
C GLU A 87 -14.56 -13.16 -21.51
N LYS A 88 -13.77 -12.32 -20.83
CA LYS A 88 -12.51 -11.79 -21.36
C LYS A 88 -11.36 -11.84 -20.33
N PRO A 89 -10.95 -13.04 -19.86
CA PRO A 89 -9.90 -13.21 -18.85
C PRO A 89 -8.58 -12.52 -19.24
N ASN A 90 -8.26 -12.50 -20.54
CA ASN A 90 -7.06 -11.83 -21.06
C ASN A 90 -7.00 -10.34 -20.71
N CYS A 91 -8.15 -9.67 -20.56
CA CYS A 91 -8.22 -8.26 -20.17
C CYS A 91 -7.76 -8.01 -18.72
N ILE A 92 -7.84 -9.00 -17.85
CA ILE A 92 -7.39 -8.89 -16.45
C ILE A 92 -5.89 -9.20 -16.32
N ILE A 93 -5.37 -10.09 -17.17
CA ILE A 93 -3.98 -10.54 -17.10
C ILE A 93 -3.01 -9.37 -17.29
N GLU A 94 -3.28 -8.47 -18.24
CA GLU A 94 -2.36 -7.37 -18.56
C GLU A 94 -2.22 -6.35 -17.41
N PRO A 95 -3.32 -5.83 -16.81
CA PRO A 95 -3.23 -5.02 -15.58
C PRO A 95 -2.53 -5.73 -14.42
N LEU A 96 -2.77 -7.02 -14.22
CA LEU A 96 -2.12 -7.80 -13.16
C LEU A 96 -0.61 -7.94 -13.40
N ARG A 97 -0.20 -8.20 -14.64
CA ARG A 97 1.21 -8.24 -15.03
C ARG A 97 1.87 -6.88 -14.83
N GLY A 98 1.19 -5.80 -15.21
CA GLY A 98 1.64 -4.43 -14.94
C GLY A 98 1.85 -4.17 -13.44
N ALA A 99 0.87 -4.51 -12.60
CA ALA A 99 0.98 -4.39 -11.15
C ALA A 99 2.13 -5.22 -10.58
N ALA A 100 2.33 -6.45 -11.04
CA ALA A 100 3.43 -7.31 -10.63
C ALA A 100 4.80 -6.71 -11.00
N ASN A 101 4.93 -6.13 -12.20
CA ASN A 101 6.14 -5.46 -12.63
C ASN A 101 6.45 -4.21 -11.79
N ILE A 102 5.43 -3.45 -11.41
CA ILE A 102 5.56 -2.28 -10.51
C ILE A 102 5.99 -2.72 -9.11
N LEU A 103 5.43 -3.82 -8.59
CA LEU A 103 5.71 -4.31 -7.25
C LEU A 103 7.07 -5.01 -7.11
N LYS A 104 7.55 -5.64 -8.17
CA LYS A 104 8.82 -6.41 -8.20
C LYS A 104 10.01 -5.69 -7.54
N PRO A 105 10.33 -4.42 -7.83
CA PRO A 105 11.44 -3.73 -7.16
C PRO A 105 11.20 -3.50 -5.66
N PHE A 106 9.95 -3.30 -5.23
CA PHE A 106 9.63 -3.09 -3.80
C PHE A 106 9.73 -4.40 -3.02
N VAL A 107 9.27 -5.52 -3.60
CA VAL A 107 9.42 -6.85 -2.99
C VAL A 107 10.89 -7.17 -2.75
N LYS A 108 11.76 -6.92 -3.74
CA LYS A 108 13.21 -7.10 -3.58
C LYS A 108 13.78 -6.23 -2.45
N GLN A 109 13.32 -4.98 -2.32
CA GLN A 109 13.79 -4.11 -1.23
C GLN A 109 13.30 -4.57 0.14
N ILE A 110 12.06 -5.07 0.24
CA ILE A 110 11.50 -5.66 1.47
C ILE A 110 12.31 -6.90 1.89
N GLU A 111 12.72 -7.73 0.94
CA GLU A 111 13.56 -8.92 1.16
C GLU A 111 14.98 -8.53 1.61
N ILE A 112 15.62 -7.57 0.93
CA ILE A 112 16.95 -7.06 1.31
C ILE A 112 16.93 -6.46 2.72
N LEU A 113 15.87 -5.72 3.06
CA LEU A 113 15.68 -5.11 4.37
C LEU A 113 15.21 -6.11 5.44
N LYS A 114 14.97 -7.38 5.07
CA LYS A 114 14.51 -8.44 5.96
C LYS A 114 13.28 -8.02 6.75
N CYS A 115 12.37 -7.32 6.10
CA CYS A 115 11.18 -6.76 6.74
C CYS A 115 10.20 -7.82 7.26
N LEU A 116 10.31 -9.03 6.73
CA LEU A 116 9.45 -10.18 7.04
C LEU A 116 10.17 -11.24 7.90
N ASP A 117 11.45 -11.04 8.21
CA ASP A 117 12.20 -11.89 9.13
C ASP A 117 11.85 -11.43 10.56
N GLU A 118 11.39 -12.38 11.39
CA GLU A 118 11.13 -12.19 12.83
C GLU A 118 12.39 -11.74 13.59
#